data_AF-Q8YJU2-F1
#
_entry.id   AF-Q8YJU2-F1
#
_cell.length_a   1.000
_cell.length_b   1.000
_cell.length_c   1.000
_cell.angle_alpha   90.00
_cell.angle_beta   90.00
_cell.angle_gamma   90.00
#
_symmetry.space_group_name_H-M   'P 1'
#
loop_
_entity.id
_entity.type
_entity.pdbx_description
1 polymer ?
#
loop_
_entity_poly.entity_id
_entity_poly.type
_entity_poly.pdbx_seq_one_letter_code
_entity_poly.pdbx_strand_id
1 'polypeptide(L)' 'MRESEFHQTSDTAIAKNAPQTVANQETGLSVASLEILRDRILSELKLGKQAPGYKTAQKALNRFISELIGSV' A
#
# COMPACT_ATOMS: atom_id res chain seq x y z
N MET A 1 -10.37 -29.31 -48.48
CA MET A 1 -10.41 -28.10 -47.63
C MET A 1 -10.73 -28.55 -46.21
N ARG A 2 -10.05 -27.93 -45.23
CA ARG A 2 -10.01 -28.28 -43.80
C ARG A 2 -11.39 -28.17 -43.14
N GLU A 3 -11.77 -29.18 -42.36
CA GLU A 3 -12.55 -28.97 -41.14
C GLU A 3 -11.86 -29.75 -40.02
N SER A 4 -11.16 -28.98 -39.18
CA SER A 4 -10.42 -29.48 -38.04
C SER A 4 -11.38 -29.68 -36.87
N GLU A 5 -11.38 -30.90 -36.32
CA GLU A 5 -11.65 -31.17 -34.91
C GLU A 5 -10.92 -30.16 -34.03
N PHE A 6 -11.60 -29.63 -33.01
CA PHE A 6 -11.10 -29.56 -31.63
C PHE A 6 -12.27 -29.17 -30.72
N HIS A 7 -12.80 -30.16 -29.99
CA HIS A 7 -13.59 -29.93 -28.80
C HIS A 7 -12.64 -29.56 -27.67
N GLN A 8 -12.79 -28.37 -27.09
CA GLN A 8 -12.16 -28.05 -25.82
C GLN A 8 -13.16 -27.31 -24.92
N THR A 9 -13.88 -28.08 -24.11
CA THR A 9 -14.54 -27.58 -22.90
C THR A 9 -13.45 -27.40 -21.85
N SER A 10 -13.13 -26.16 -21.50
CA SER A 10 -12.45 -25.86 -20.25
C SER A 10 -13.41 -25.05 -19.40
N ASP A 11 -13.88 -25.72 -18.35
CA ASP A 11 -14.45 -25.14 -17.16
C ASP A 11 -13.82 -23.81 -16.79
N THR A 12 -14.63 -22.77 -16.66
CA THR A 12 -14.37 -21.73 -15.68
C THR A 12 -15.71 -21.22 -15.14
N ALA A 13 -16.32 -22.05 -14.29
CA ALA A 13 -17.16 -21.53 -13.23
C ALA A 13 -16.24 -20.76 -12.27
N ILE A 14 -16.39 -19.44 -12.15
CA ILE A 14 -16.82 -18.72 -10.93
C ILE A 14 -17.05 -17.27 -11.39
N ALA A 15 -18.28 -17.00 -11.84
CA ALA A 15 -18.86 -15.69 -11.66
C ALA A 15 -19.15 -15.54 -10.16
N LYS A 16 -18.43 -14.63 -9.49
CA LYS A 16 -18.83 -13.89 -8.27
C LYS A 16 -17.61 -13.13 -7.75
N ASN A 17 -17.50 -11.88 -8.16
CA ASN A 17 -17.52 -10.75 -7.23
C ASN A 17 -17.24 -9.46 -8.00
N ALA A 18 -18.33 -8.71 -8.18
CA ALA A 18 -18.46 -7.26 -8.36
C ALA A 18 -17.40 -6.50 -9.20
N PRO A 19 -17.84 -5.63 -10.12
CA PRO A 19 -17.01 -4.51 -10.54
C PRO A 19 -16.71 -3.69 -9.29
N GLN A 20 -15.47 -3.71 -8.82
CA GLN A 20 -15.02 -2.70 -7.86
C GLN A 20 -14.84 -1.40 -8.65
N THR A 21 -15.97 -0.76 -8.92
CA THR A 21 -16.02 0.68 -9.14
C THR A 21 -15.62 1.33 -7.83
N VAL A 22 -14.33 1.60 -7.65
CA VAL A 22 -13.87 2.62 -6.70
C VAL A 22 -13.45 3.82 -7.52
N ALA A 23 -14.45 4.66 -7.75
CA ALA A 23 -14.30 6.02 -8.20
C ALA A 23 -13.45 6.81 -7.19
N ASN A 24 -12.78 7.83 -7.72
CA ASN A 24 -12.07 8.91 -7.03
C ASN A 24 -10.69 8.53 -6.47
N GLN A 25 -9.67 8.76 -7.30
CA GLN A 25 -8.31 9.07 -6.85
C GLN A 25 -8.34 10.39 -6.08
N GLU A 26 -8.82 10.36 -4.84
CA GLU A 26 -8.32 11.30 -3.84
C GLU A 26 -6.92 10.82 -3.48
N THR A 27 -5.92 11.68 -3.66
CA THR A 27 -4.54 11.47 -3.20
C THR A 27 -4.44 11.51 -1.66
N GLY A 28 -5.42 10.96 -0.97
CA GLY A 28 -5.48 10.85 0.48
C GLY A 28 -4.68 9.65 0.95
N LEU A 29 -3.38 9.83 1.15
CA LEU A 29 -2.62 8.88 1.96
C LEU A 29 -3.25 8.85 3.36
N SER A 30 -3.82 7.70 3.75
CA SER A 30 -4.38 7.55 5.10
C SER A 30 -3.28 7.69 6.15
N VAL A 31 -3.62 8.22 7.34
CA VAL A 31 -2.67 8.35 8.46
C VAL A 31 -1.99 7.01 8.76
N ALA A 32 -2.76 5.92 8.75
CA ALA A 32 -2.24 4.57 8.96
C ALA A 32 -1.20 4.16 7.89
N SER A 33 -1.42 4.51 6.63
CA SER A 33 -0.44 4.25 5.55
C SER A 33 0.86 5.02 5.77
N LEU A 34 0.77 6.27 6.24
CA LEU A 34 1.93 7.10 6.55
C LEU A 34 2.72 6.56 7.76
N GLU A 35 2.04 6.06 8.79
CA GLU A 35 2.67 5.44 9.96
C GLU A 35 3.38 4.13 9.59
N ILE A 36 2.77 3.29 8.75
CA ILE A 36 3.41 2.08 8.23
C ILE A 36 4.68 2.45 7.44
N LEU A 37 4.63 3.51 6.62
CA LEU A 37 5.79 3.98 5.87
C LEU A 37 6.91 4.48 6.79
N ARG A 38 6.59 5.23 7.85
CA ARG A 38 7.56 5.63 8.88
C ARG A 38 8.27 4.41 9.46
N ASP A 39 7.51 3.39 9.83
CA ASP A 39 8.09 2.19 10.47
C ASP A 39 8.99 1.41 9.51
N ARG A 40 8.64 1.35 8.22
CA ARG A 40 9.50 0.79 7.17
C ARG A 40 10.81 1.57 7.02
N ILE A 41 10.73 2.90 6.91
CA ILE A 41 11.92 3.76 6.80
C ILE A 41 12.82 3.57 8.03
N LEU A 42 12.27 3.55 9.24
CA LEU A 42 13.04 3.34 10.47
C LEU A 42 13.72 1.96 10.50
N SER A 43 13.09 0.93 9.94
CA SER A 43 13.68 -0.41 9.77
C SER A 43 14.83 -0.40 8.77
N GLU A 44 14.66 0.26 7.63
CA GLU A 44 15.67 0.36 6.56
C GLU A 44 16.91 1.15 6.97
N LEU A 45 16.73 2.18 7.82
CA LEU A 45 17.85 2.94 8.39
C LEU A 45 18.71 2.09 9.35
N LYS A 46 18.21 0.91 9.77
CA LYS A 46 18.91 -0.04 10.67
C LYS A 46 19.46 0.61 11.93
N LEU A 47 18.78 1.65 12.41
CA LEU A 47 19.15 2.34 13.63
C LEU A 47 18.69 1.48 14.81
N GLY A 48 19.59 1.13 15.72
CA GLY A 48 19.19 0.45 16.96
C GLY A 48 18.12 1.28 17.67
N LYS A 49 17.06 0.66 18.22
CA LYS A 49 15.90 1.36 18.81
C LYS A 49 16.26 2.37 19.91
N GLN A 50 17.42 2.18 20.55
CA GLN A 50 17.95 3.08 21.59
C GLN A 50 18.97 4.09 21.07
N ALA A 51 19.36 4.00 19.80
CA ALA A 51 20.29 4.94 19.19
C ALA A 51 19.66 6.33 19.15
N PRO A 52 20.41 7.40 19.47
CA PRO A 52 19.94 8.78 19.34
C PRO A 52 19.40 9.07 17.94
N GLY A 53 20.04 8.51 16.90
CA GLY A 53 19.60 8.64 15.51
C GLY A 53 18.20 8.09 15.25
N TYR A 54 17.83 6.95 15.88
CA TYR A 54 16.49 6.36 15.73
C TYR A 54 15.42 7.32 16.24
N LYS A 55 15.62 7.88 17.45
CA LYS A 55 14.69 8.81 18.07
C LYS A 55 14.54 10.11 17.27
N THR A 56 15.66 10.64 16.76
CA THR A 56 15.66 11.84 15.92
C THR A 56 14.91 11.61 14.62
N ALA A 57 15.17 10.50 13.92
CA ALA A 57 14.47 10.15 12.68
C ALA A 57 12.97 9.94 12.92
N GLN A 58 12.60 9.22 13.98
CA GLN A 58 11.20 8.99 14.35
C GLN A 58 10.47 10.31 14.62
N LYS A 59 11.09 11.24 15.37
CA LYS A 59 10.52 12.57 15.65
C LYS A 59 10.32 13.39 14.38
N ALA A 60 11.31 13.40 13.48
CA ALA A 60 11.22 14.12 12.21
C ALA A 60 10.09 13.56 11.33
N LEU A 61 9.98 12.24 11.23
CA LEU A 61 8.93 11.58 10.45
C LEU A 61 7.54 11.83 11.04
N ASN A 62 7.38 11.78 12.38
CA ASN A 62 6.09 12.10 13.01
C ASN A 62 5.66 13.55 12.74
N ARG A 63 6.59 14.50 12.76
CA ARG A 63 6.33 15.90 12.40
C ARG A 63 5.89 16.02 10.95
N PHE A 64 6.60 15.36 10.03
CA PHE A 64 6.25 15.33 8.62
C PHE A 64 4.83 14.80 8.38
N ILE A 65 4.46 13.69 9.02
CA ILE A 65 3.10 13.14 8.94
C ILE A 65 2.07 14.15 9.46
N SER A 66 2.36 14.80 10.59
CA SER A 66 1.46 15.81 11.20
C SER A 66 1.22 17.02 10.27
N GLU A 67 2.25 17.46 9.56
CA GLU A 67 2.15 18.54 8.56
C GLU A 67 1.34 18.11 7.33
N LEU A 68 1.49 16.88 6.86
CA LEU A 68 0.72 16.35 5.74
C LEU A 68 -0.78 16.22 6.04
N ILE A 69 -1.14 15.95 7.29
CA ILE A 69 -2.54 15.81 7.72
C ILE A 69 -3.16 17.13 8.20
N GLY A 70 -2.40 18.24 8.18
CA GLY A 70 -2.89 19.55 8.60
C GLY A 70 -3.16 19.68 10.10
N SER A 71 -2.51 18.87 10.94
CA SER A 71 -2.76 18.82 12.40
C SER A 71 -1.87 19.78 13.22
N VAL A 72 -1.36 20.86 12.61
CA VAL A 72 -0.47 21.86 13.23
C VAL A 72 -1.23 23.02 13.86
#